data_AF-A0A0S4QLM4-F1
#
_entry.id   AF-A0A0S4QLM4-F1
#
_cell.length_a   1.000
_cell.length_b   1.000
_cell.length_c   1.000
_cell.angle_alpha   90.00
_cell.angle_beta   90.00
_cell.angle_gamma   90.00
#
_symmetry.space_group_name_H-M   'P 1'
#
loop_
_entity.id
_entity.type
_entity.pdbx_description
1 polymer ?
#
loop_
_entity_poly.entity_id
_entity_poly.type
_entity_poly.pdbx_seq_one_letter_code
_entity_poly.pdbx_strand_id
1 'polypeptide(L)'
;MDRDDPAARGGAGGLTGGLDSDRSGDSDGVDCVDASREPGSDREPGSDQESGSDQESGSDQDLARIHEFVELVGLAARSPRQRERMLRAAGAPITGASLTLLRWIARHGSATSSDLARWLDLDQSTVSRQLRPLEEHRLVSRSADGTDRRVARLAPTEHGEALLAAVREVGLHDIGVALDGFTAAERRQLAELLDRMRLGMLDAQVDPTGRSVPPAR
;
A
#
# COMPACT_ATOMS: atom_id res chain seq x y z
N MET A 1 -5.75 48.40 -40.88
CA MET A 1 -5.54 49.34 -39.77
C MET A 1 -5.04 48.50 -38.61
N ASP A 2 -3.82 47.99 -38.77
CA ASP A 2 -2.53 48.63 -38.44
C ASP A 2 -2.13 48.21 -37.02
N ARG A 3 -1.18 47.26 -36.91
CA ARG A 3 0.26 47.49 -36.61
C ARG A 3 0.44 47.69 -35.08
N ASP A 4 1.29 47.00 -34.33
CA ASP A 4 2.65 46.52 -34.59
C ASP A 4 3.04 45.34 -33.65
N ASP A 5 3.82 44.41 -34.19
CA ASP A 5 4.95 43.72 -33.54
C ASP A 5 6.19 44.23 -34.30
N PRO A 6 7.35 44.61 -33.68
CA PRO A 6 8.41 43.60 -33.49
C PRO A 6 9.48 43.87 -32.40
N ALA A 7 10.04 42.75 -31.90
CA ALA A 7 11.47 42.47 -31.67
C ALA A 7 12.29 43.22 -30.58
N ALA A 8 13.02 42.46 -29.75
CA ALA A 8 14.46 42.16 -30.00
C ALA A 8 15.19 41.51 -28.80
N ARG A 9 15.89 40.38 -29.10
CA ARG A 9 17.32 40.03 -28.80
C ARG A 9 17.84 40.11 -27.35
N GLY A 10 18.66 39.18 -26.83
CA GLY A 10 19.39 38.05 -27.37
C GLY A 10 20.54 37.62 -26.43
N GLY A 11 21.27 36.56 -26.81
CA GLY A 11 22.63 36.22 -26.35
C GLY A 11 22.67 35.19 -25.20
N ALA A 12 23.24 33.98 -25.33
CA ALA A 12 24.55 33.50 -25.80
C ALA A 12 25.39 33.00 -24.61
N GLY A 13 26.00 31.80 -24.72
CA GLY A 13 27.07 31.35 -23.84
C GLY A 13 27.05 29.85 -23.53
N GLY A 14 27.68 29.04 -24.38
CA GLY A 14 28.14 27.69 -24.02
C GLY A 14 29.42 27.74 -23.19
N LEU A 15 29.91 26.55 -22.78
CA LEU A 15 31.30 26.12 -22.51
C LEU A 15 31.22 24.80 -21.68
N THR A 16 31.43 23.63 -22.29
CA THR A 16 32.68 22.83 -22.36
C THR A 16 33.09 22.12 -21.07
N GLY A 17 33.32 20.80 -21.16
CA GLY A 17 34.07 20.03 -20.17
C GLY A 17 33.87 18.52 -20.27
N GLY A 18 34.52 17.89 -21.26
CA GLY A 18 34.75 16.43 -21.27
C GLY A 18 35.99 16.05 -20.47
N LEU A 19 36.15 14.73 -20.24
CA LEU A 19 37.37 13.91 -20.03
C LEU A 19 36.82 12.50 -19.65
N ASP A 20 36.93 11.45 -20.49
CA ASP A 20 38.09 10.55 -20.65
C ASP A 20 38.66 10.12 -19.27
N SER A 21 38.86 8.85 -18.90
CA SER A 21 39.26 7.67 -19.69
C SER A 21 39.37 6.42 -18.78
N ASP A 22 39.22 5.26 -19.41
CA ASP A 22 39.87 3.95 -19.20
C ASP A 22 40.66 3.60 -17.94
N ARG A 23 40.39 2.38 -17.44
CA ARG A 23 41.30 1.26 -17.08
C ARG A 23 40.42 0.15 -16.50
N SER A 24 40.17 -1.03 -17.08
CA SER A 24 41.01 -2.03 -17.78
C SER A 24 42.24 -2.47 -17.00
N GLY A 25 42.22 -3.74 -16.59
CA GLY A 25 43.31 -4.53 -16.02
C GLY A 25 42.91 -5.13 -14.67
N ASP A 26 43.15 -6.40 -14.35
CA ASP A 26 43.61 -7.54 -15.13
C ASP A 26 43.36 -8.77 -14.24
N SER A 27 43.10 -9.88 -14.89
CA SER A 27 43.03 -11.23 -14.33
C SER A 27 44.39 -11.74 -13.85
N ASP A 28 44.40 -12.48 -12.74
CA ASP A 28 45.29 -13.61 -12.45
C ASP A 28 44.78 -14.19 -11.11
N GLY A 29 44.55 -15.48 -10.90
CA GLY A 29 45.05 -16.66 -11.57
C GLY A 29 45.41 -17.68 -10.48
N VAL A 30 44.77 -18.86 -10.55
CA VAL A 30 45.31 -20.22 -10.25
C VAL A 30 45.81 -20.45 -8.78
N ASP A 31 45.50 -21.52 -8.06
CA ASP A 31 45.66 -22.92 -8.44
C ASP A 31 45.04 -23.88 -7.41
N CYS A 32 44.77 -25.07 -7.91
CA CYS A 32 44.10 -26.20 -7.29
C CYS A 32 45.06 -27.14 -6.52
N VAL A 33 44.45 -28.19 -5.98
CA VAL A 33 44.98 -29.53 -5.61
C VAL A 33 45.94 -29.63 -4.41
N ASP A 34 45.99 -30.70 -3.60
CA ASP A 34 45.37 -32.02 -3.63
C ASP A 34 45.37 -32.66 -2.23
N ALA A 35 44.46 -33.63 -2.10
CA ALA A 35 44.32 -34.77 -1.20
C ALA A 35 45.44 -35.14 -0.21
N SER A 36 45.01 -35.67 0.94
CA SER A 36 45.12 -37.11 1.21
C SER A 36 44.52 -37.55 2.56
N ARG A 37 43.78 -38.67 2.50
CA ARG A 37 43.55 -39.75 3.50
C ARG A 37 42.20 -39.85 4.22
N GLU A 38 41.37 -40.73 3.66
CA GLU A 38 40.56 -41.77 4.34
C GLU A 38 41.48 -42.94 4.82
N PRO A 39 41.08 -43.93 5.66
CA PRO A 39 39.70 -44.46 5.82
C PRO A 39 39.24 -44.96 7.22
N GLY A 40 37.92 -45.17 7.33
CA GLY A 40 37.32 -46.41 7.87
C GLY A 40 36.88 -46.44 9.34
N SER A 41 35.56 -46.41 9.57
CA SER A 41 34.90 -47.42 10.44
C SER A 41 33.41 -47.49 10.15
N ASP A 42 32.97 -48.69 9.78
CA ASP A 42 31.59 -49.10 9.60
C ASP A 42 30.70 -48.76 10.81
N ARG A 43 29.57 -48.09 10.56
CA ARG A 43 28.36 -48.20 11.37
C ARG A 43 27.13 -48.06 10.47
N GLU A 44 26.37 -49.15 10.40
CA GLU A 44 25.05 -49.25 9.77
C GLU A 44 24.00 -48.32 10.41
N PRO A 45 22.89 -48.05 9.69
CA PRO A 45 22.05 -46.88 9.90
C PRO A 45 21.01 -47.11 10.99
N GLY A 46 21.02 -46.24 12.01
CA GLY A 46 19.99 -46.17 13.03
C GLY A 46 19.02 -45.03 12.72
N SER A 47 17.79 -45.41 12.37
CA SER A 47 16.54 -44.63 12.53
C SER A 47 16.53 -43.18 12.00
N ASP A 48 16.09 -43.05 10.75
CA ASP A 48 15.38 -41.88 10.25
C ASP A 48 14.12 -41.64 11.10
N GLN A 49 14.21 -40.82 12.15
CA GLN A 49 13.03 -40.28 12.85
C GLN A 49 13.33 -39.07 13.75
N GLU A 50 14.11 -38.10 13.28
CA GLU A 50 14.21 -36.76 13.91
C GLU A 50 14.26 -35.66 12.83
N SER A 51 13.24 -35.60 11.97
CA SER A 51 13.10 -34.50 10.99
C SER A 51 11.74 -33.78 11.03
N GLY A 52 10.86 -34.14 11.95
CA GLY A 52 9.50 -33.56 12.07
C GLY A 52 9.39 -32.36 13.02
N SER A 53 10.18 -32.30 14.09
CA SER A 53 10.02 -31.30 15.17
C SER A 53 10.50 -29.89 14.78
N ASP A 54 11.55 -29.81 13.95
CA ASP A 54 12.16 -28.53 13.57
C ASP A 54 11.34 -27.81 12.48
N GLN A 55 10.63 -28.55 11.63
CA GLN A 55 9.79 -27.98 10.57
C GLN A 55 8.44 -27.46 11.09
N GLU A 56 7.79 -28.17 12.02
CA GLU A 56 6.54 -27.70 12.65
C GLU A 56 6.81 -26.46 13.53
N SER A 57 7.91 -26.47 14.30
CA SER A 57 8.31 -25.31 15.12
C SER A 57 8.70 -24.09 14.28
N GLY A 58 9.25 -24.29 13.08
CA GLY A 58 9.55 -23.21 12.12
C GLY A 58 8.29 -22.62 11.50
N SER A 59 7.34 -23.48 11.08
CA SER A 59 6.05 -23.05 10.54
C SER A 59 5.24 -22.23 11.55
N ASP A 60 5.20 -22.66 12.82
CA ASP A 60 4.51 -21.93 13.88
C ASP A 60 5.17 -20.57 14.18
N GLN A 61 6.50 -20.49 14.09
CA GLN A 61 7.22 -19.21 14.21
C GLN A 61 6.96 -18.27 13.03
N ASP A 62 6.94 -18.79 11.81
CA ASP A 62 6.65 -17.99 10.62
C ASP A 62 5.21 -17.45 10.65
N LEU A 63 4.24 -18.27 11.07
CA LEU A 63 2.87 -17.83 11.30
C LEU A 63 2.79 -16.74 12.39
N ALA A 64 3.52 -16.88 13.49
CA ALA A 64 3.57 -15.87 14.54
C ALA A 64 4.13 -14.53 14.04
N ARG A 65 5.21 -14.55 13.24
CA ARG A 65 5.79 -13.32 12.64
C ARG A 65 4.81 -12.67 11.66
N ILE A 66 4.10 -13.46 10.85
CA ILE A 66 3.07 -12.94 9.95
C ILE A 66 1.94 -12.30 10.76
N HIS A 67 1.47 -12.97 11.81
CA HIS A 67 0.43 -12.44 12.69
C HIS A 67 0.85 -11.12 13.35
N GLU A 68 2.04 -11.07 13.93
CA GLU A 68 2.60 -9.85 14.54
C GLU A 68 2.69 -8.70 13.53
N PHE A 69 3.11 -8.98 12.30
CA PHE A 69 3.12 -7.97 11.24
C PHE A 69 1.70 -7.47 10.92
N VAL A 70 0.72 -8.37 10.79
CA VAL A 70 -0.69 -7.99 10.54
C VAL A 70 -1.24 -7.15 11.69
N GLU A 71 -0.94 -7.49 12.94
CA GLU A 71 -1.32 -6.69 14.11
C GLU A 71 -0.68 -5.31 14.12
N LEU A 72 0.62 -5.22 13.81
CA LEU A 72 1.35 -3.96 13.70
C LEU A 72 0.71 -3.05 12.64
N VAL A 73 0.43 -3.59 11.45
CA VAL A 73 -0.25 -2.85 10.37
C VAL A 73 -1.65 -2.42 10.81
N GLY A 74 -2.40 -3.31 11.47
CA GLY A 74 -3.74 -3.02 11.99
C GLY A 74 -3.76 -1.94 13.08
N LEU A 75 -2.76 -1.92 13.97
CA LEU A 75 -2.58 -0.87 14.99
C LEU A 75 -2.22 0.47 14.35
N ALA A 76 -1.28 0.46 13.40
CA ALA A 76 -0.88 1.66 12.67
C ALA A 76 -2.06 2.27 11.89
N ALA A 77 -2.86 1.43 11.23
CA ALA A 77 -4.04 1.87 10.48
C ALA A 77 -5.14 2.52 11.36
N ARG A 78 -5.26 2.07 12.63
CA ARG A 78 -6.22 2.62 13.60
C ARG A 78 -5.70 3.83 14.36
N SER A 79 -4.40 4.09 14.34
CA SER A 79 -3.78 5.19 15.07
C SER A 79 -4.21 6.56 14.53
N PRO A 80 -4.88 7.41 15.35
CA PRO A 80 -5.25 8.77 14.93
C PRO A 80 -4.02 9.59 14.52
N ARG A 81 -2.91 9.44 15.25
CA ARG A 81 -1.66 10.15 14.98
C ARG A 81 -1.09 9.81 13.61
N GLN A 82 -1.09 8.52 13.26
CA GLN A 82 -0.55 8.06 11.98
C GLN A 82 -1.43 8.51 10.82
N ARG A 83 -2.75 8.45 10.98
CA ARG A 83 -3.71 8.95 9.99
C ARG A 83 -3.61 10.46 9.79
N GLU A 84 -3.45 11.23 10.87
CA GLU A 84 -3.22 12.67 10.79
C GLU A 84 -1.87 13.02 10.15
N ARG A 85 -0.80 12.25 10.43
CA ARG A 85 0.49 12.40 9.75
C ARG A 85 0.33 12.24 8.24
N MET A 86 -0.34 11.17 7.80
CA MET A 86 -0.59 10.93 6.37
C MET A 86 -1.39 12.06 5.73
N LEU A 87 -2.47 12.51 6.39
CA LEU A 87 -3.30 13.60 5.88
C LEU A 87 -2.51 14.90 5.74
N ARG A 88 -1.69 15.24 6.73
CA ARG A 88 -0.81 16.42 6.67
C ARG A 88 0.20 16.31 5.52
N ALA A 89 0.84 15.15 5.36
CA ALA A 89 1.78 14.91 4.26
C ALA A 89 1.11 15.02 2.88
N ALA A 90 -0.16 14.63 2.77
CA ALA A 90 -0.94 14.75 1.54
C ALA A 90 -1.52 16.16 1.32
N GLY A 91 -1.28 17.12 2.23
CA GLY A 91 -1.90 18.45 2.17
C GLY A 91 -3.43 18.42 2.33
N ALA A 92 -3.97 17.38 2.96
CA ALA A 92 -5.40 17.15 3.06
C ALA A 92 -6.04 18.07 4.12
N PRO A 93 -6.98 18.96 3.75
CA PRO A 93 -7.61 19.88 4.70
C PRO A 93 -8.78 19.22 5.46
N ILE A 94 -8.75 17.90 5.63
CA ILE A 94 -9.86 17.13 6.16
C ILE A 94 -9.42 16.17 7.26
N THR A 95 -10.39 15.74 8.06
CA THR A 95 -10.15 14.72 9.10
C THR A 95 -10.07 13.32 8.50
N GLY A 96 -9.52 12.38 9.26
CA GLY A 96 -9.53 10.97 8.85
C GLY A 96 -10.92 10.38 8.71
N ALA A 97 -11.92 10.87 9.46
CA ALA A 97 -13.30 10.41 9.32
C ALA A 97 -13.93 10.89 8.00
N SER A 98 -13.71 12.16 7.67
CA SER A 98 -14.09 12.72 6.36
C SER A 98 -13.40 12.01 5.19
N LEU A 99 -12.12 11.63 5.34
CA LEU A 99 -11.41 10.84 4.34
C LEU A 99 -12.05 9.45 4.15
N THR A 100 -12.48 8.80 5.23
CA THR A 100 -13.21 7.51 5.14
C THR A 100 -14.49 7.65 4.31
N LEU A 101 -15.27 8.72 4.55
CA LEU A 101 -16.46 9.00 3.74
C LEU A 101 -16.11 9.25 2.27
N LEU A 102 -15.12 10.10 1.98
CA LEU A 102 -14.72 10.40 0.61
C LEU A 102 -14.30 9.13 -0.15
N ARG A 103 -13.49 8.26 0.49
CA ARG A 103 -13.09 6.95 -0.10
C ARG A 103 -14.29 6.06 -0.38
N TRP A 104 -15.29 6.07 0.50
CA TRP A 104 -16.50 5.28 0.30
C TRP A 104 -17.31 5.81 -0.89
N ILE A 105 -17.54 7.12 -0.94
CA ILE A 105 -18.30 7.77 -2.03
C ILE A 105 -17.61 7.53 -3.37
N ALA A 106 -16.29 7.69 -3.45
CA ALA A 106 -15.52 7.45 -4.68
C ALA A 106 -15.63 6.00 -5.16
N ARG A 107 -15.61 5.01 -4.25
CA ARG A 107 -15.73 3.59 -4.62
C ARG A 107 -17.10 3.21 -5.15
N HIS A 108 -18.16 3.86 -4.68
CA HIS A 108 -19.55 3.54 -5.04
C HIS A 108 -20.15 4.50 -6.08
N GLY A 109 -19.40 5.53 -6.49
CA GLY A 109 -19.77 6.51 -7.52
C GLY A 109 -20.83 7.54 -7.08
N SER A 110 -21.87 7.12 -6.36
CA SER A 110 -22.82 8.04 -5.72
C SER A 110 -23.35 7.49 -4.40
N ALA A 111 -23.56 8.38 -3.42
CA ALA A 111 -24.00 8.03 -2.08
C ALA A 111 -25.08 8.99 -1.59
N THR A 112 -26.05 8.51 -0.81
CA THR A 112 -26.88 9.41 0.03
C THR A 112 -26.31 9.47 1.45
N SER A 113 -26.62 10.53 2.20
CA SER A 113 -26.24 10.60 3.63
C SER A 113 -26.81 9.43 4.44
N SER A 114 -27.97 8.90 4.05
CA SER A 114 -28.58 7.73 4.69
C SER A 114 -27.82 6.43 4.38
N ASP A 115 -27.27 6.31 3.17
CA ASP A 115 -26.42 5.15 2.83
C ASP A 115 -25.12 5.15 3.61
N LEU A 116 -24.51 6.33 3.74
CA LEU A 116 -23.29 6.51 4.53
C LEU A 116 -23.52 6.21 6.01
N ALA A 117 -24.65 6.66 6.57
CA ALA A 117 -25.05 6.39 7.96
C ALA A 117 -25.23 4.90 8.21
N ARG A 118 -25.97 4.22 7.33
CA ARG A 118 -26.21 2.77 7.41
C ARG A 118 -24.92 1.96 7.28
N TRP A 119 -24.04 2.37 6.36
CA TRP A 119 -22.80 1.63 6.10
C TRP A 119 -21.76 1.79 7.21
N LEU A 120 -21.65 3.00 7.78
CA LEU A 120 -20.70 3.27 8.85
C LEU A 120 -21.22 2.91 10.24
N ASP A 121 -22.48 2.49 10.37
CA ASP A 121 -23.19 2.35 11.64
C ASP A 121 -23.11 3.64 12.48
N LEU A 122 -23.35 4.78 11.81
CA LEU A 122 -23.30 6.11 12.41
C LEU A 122 -24.67 6.78 12.33
N ASP A 123 -24.95 7.66 13.29
CA ASP A 123 -26.11 8.52 13.23
C ASP A 123 -25.97 9.59 12.14
N GLN A 124 -27.11 10.07 11.65
CA GLN A 124 -27.17 11.03 10.55
C GLN A 124 -26.52 12.38 10.89
N SER A 125 -26.48 12.77 12.17
CA SER A 125 -25.86 14.03 12.60
C SER A 125 -24.33 13.93 12.54
N THR A 126 -23.77 12.78 12.89
CA THR A 126 -22.34 12.49 12.76
C THR A 126 -21.91 12.46 11.30
N VAL A 127 -22.66 11.77 10.43
CA VAL A 127 -22.38 11.77 8.98
C VAL A 127 -22.41 13.19 8.42
N SER A 128 -23.42 13.98 8.79
CA SER A 128 -23.54 15.38 8.33
C SER A 128 -22.34 16.23 8.77
N ARG A 129 -21.87 16.07 10.01
CA ARG A 129 -20.65 16.74 10.50
C ARG A 129 -19.41 16.33 9.73
N GLN A 130 -19.27 15.06 9.38
CA GLN A 130 -18.10 14.55 8.67
C GLN A 130 -18.13 14.88 7.17
N LEU A 131 -19.32 15.05 6.57
CA LEU A 131 -19.52 15.50 5.19
C LEU A 131 -19.22 16.98 5.00
N ARG A 132 -19.50 17.82 6.00
CA ARG A 132 -19.37 19.28 5.90
C ARG A 132 -17.99 19.74 5.40
N PRO A 133 -16.84 19.26 5.93
CA PRO A 133 -15.53 19.61 5.38
C PRO A 133 -15.34 19.15 3.92
N LEU A 134 -15.96 18.05 3.51
CA LEU A 134 -15.85 17.58 2.13
C LEU A 134 -16.59 18.53 1.16
N GLU A 135 -17.74 19.05 1.56
CA GLU A 135 -18.49 20.04 0.78
C GLU A 135 -17.76 21.40 0.78
N GLU A 136 -17.30 21.86 1.95
CA GLU A 136 -16.59 23.15 2.12
C GLU A 136 -15.31 23.21 1.30
N HIS A 137 -14.56 22.10 1.23
CA HIS A 137 -13.36 21.97 0.41
C HIS A 137 -13.64 21.51 -1.03
N ARG A 138 -14.91 21.44 -1.45
CA ARG A 138 -15.33 21.05 -2.81
C ARG A 138 -14.79 19.68 -3.24
N LEU A 139 -14.61 18.76 -2.30
CA LEU A 139 -14.15 17.38 -2.53
C LEU A 139 -15.31 16.47 -2.94
N VAL A 140 -16.54 16.83 -2.57
CA VAL A 140 -17.77 16.17 -3.01
C VAL A 140 -18.73 17.20 -3.59
N SER A 141 -19.48 16.77 -4.60
CA SER A 141 -20.61 17.52 -5.15
C SER A 141 -21.91 16.94 -4.60
N ARG A 142 -22.93 17.79 -4.47
CA ARG A 142 -24.26 17.42 -3.99
C ARG A 142 -25.29 17.74 -5.07
N SER A 143 -26.03 16.75 -5.52
CA SER A 143 -27.14 16.90 -6.48
C SER A 143 -28.44 16.36 -5.89
N ALA A 144 -29.58 16.91 -6.33
CA ALA A 144 -30.88 16.31 -5.99
C ALA A 144 -30.97 14.91 -6.61
N ASP A 145 -31.58 13.97 -5.91
CA ASP A 145 -31.94 12.68 -6.50
C ASP A 145 -33.04 12.91 -7.57
N GLY A 146 -32.91 12.27 -8.72
CA GLY A 146 -33.89 12.36 -9.80
C GLY A 146 -35.26 11.77 -9.43
N THR A 147 -35.30 10.91 -8.42
CA THR A 147 -36.48 10.18 -7.95
C THR A 147 -37.13 10.82 -6.74
N ASP A 148 -36.35 11.42 -5.84
CA ASP A 148 -36.84 12.15 -4.67
C ASP A 148 -35.97 13.39 -4.39
N ARG A 149 -36.51 14.58 -4.65
CA ARG A 149 -35.81 15.86 -4.43
C ARG A 149 -35.47 16.13 -2.96
N ARG A 150 -36.06 15.39 -2.01
CA ARG A 150 -35.70 15.45 -0.58
C ARG A 150 -34.40 14.71 -0.27
N VAL A 151 -33.99 13.82 -1.17
CA VAL A 151 -32.75 13.05 -1.09
C VAL A 151 -31.68 13.75 -1.92
N ALA A 152 -30.48 13.86 -1.35
CA ALA A 152 -29.33 14.37 -2.06
C ALA A 152 -28.31 13.26 -2.29
N ARG A 153 -27.80 13.21 -3.52
CA ARG A 153 -26.70 12.34 -3.92
C ARG A 153 -25.38 13.09 -3.85
N LEU A 154 -24.40 12.41 -3.32
CA LEU A 154 -23.03 12.86 -3.15
C LEU A 154 -22.15 12.08 -4.12
N ALA A 155 -21.30 12.78 -4.87
CA ALA A 155 -20.32 12.20 -5.78
C ALA A 155 -18.97 12.89 -5.59
N PRO A 156 -17.84 12.19 -5.74
CA PRO A 156 -16.53 12.84 -5.67
C PRO A 156 -16.43 13.89 -6.80
N THR A 157 -15.76 15.00 -6.51
CA THR A 157 -15.34 15.94 -7.56
C THR A 157 -13.97 15.54 -8.08
N GLU A 158 -13.52 16.17 -9.17
CA GLU A 158 -12.12 16.06 -9.63
C GLU A 158 -11.12 16.42 -8.52
N HIS A 159 -11.46 17.41 -7.69
CA HIS A 159 -10.61 17.79 -6.54
C HIS A 159 -10.61 16.71 -5.44
N GLY A 160 -11.77 16.07 -5.21
CA GLY A 160 -11.88 14.91 -4.32
C GLY A 160 -11.02 13.74 -4.77
N GLU A 161 -11.08 13.39 -6.06
CA GLU A 161 -10.25 12.33 -6.65
C GLU A 161 -8.75 12.67 -6.57
N ALA A 162 -8.38 13.91 -6.89
CA ALA A 162 -7.00 14.37 -6.76
C ALA A 162 -6.48 14.27 -5.32
N LEU A 163 -7.32 14.57 -4.32
CA LEU A 163 -6.95 14.41 -2.91
C LEU A 163 -6.76 12.93 -2.55
N LEU A 164 -7.64 12.04 -3.02
CA LEU A 164 -7.49 10.60 -2.81
C LEU A 164 -6.20 10.07 -3.43
N ALA A 165 -5.84 10.54 -4.63
CA ALA A 165 -4.58 10.22 -5.27
C ALA A 165 -3.38 10.71 -4.43
N ALA A 166 -3.39 11.96 -3.96
CA ALA A 166 -2.31 12.49 -3.10
C ALA A 166 -2.11 11.66 -1.82
N VAL A 167 -3.21 11.27 -1.14
CA VAL A 167 -3.15 10.41 0.03
C VAL A 167 -2.58 9.03 -0.31
N ARG A 168 -2.93 8.48 -1.49
CA ARG A 168 -2.39 7.21 -1.97
C ARG A 168 -0.89 7.30 -2.24
N GLU A 169 -0.42 8.38 -2.85
CA GLU A 169 0.99 8.59 -3.15
C GLU A 169 1.84 8.68 -1.88
N VAL A 170 1.36 9.34 -0.82
CA VAL A 170 2.03 9.31 0.50
C VAL A 170 2.20 7.88 1.00
N GLY A 171 1.15 7.06 0.90
CA GLY A 171 1.20 5.66 1.30
C GLY A 171 2.17 4.83 0.44
N LEU A 172 2.18 5.04 -0.88
CA LEU A 172 3.13 4.38 -1.77
C LEU A 172 4.57 4.77 -1.48
N HIS A 173 4.81 6.05 -1.17
CA HIS A 173 6.13 6.53 -0.77
C HIS A 173 6.60 5.88 0.54
N ASP A 174 5.76 5.85 1.57
CA ASP A 174 6.07 5.20 2.85
C ASP A 174 6.42 3.71 2.66
N ILE A 175 5.67 2.98 1.82
CA ILE A 175 5.98 1.58 1.47
C ILE A 175 7.27 1.47 0.65
N GLY A 176 7.52 2.39 -0.27
CA GLY A 176 8.75 2.45 -1.04
C GLY A 176 9.98 2.58 -0.13
N VAL A 177 9.92 3.46 0.88
CA VAL A 177 10.99 3.61 1.89
C VAL A 177 11.16 2.34 2.71
N ALA A 178 10.06 1.69 3.14
CA ALA A 178 10.14 0.44 3.88
C ALA A 178 10.74 -0.73 3.07
N LEU A 179 10.75 -0.62 1.72
CA LEU A 179 11.23 -1.64 0.79
C LEU A 179 12.48 -1.20 0.01
N ASP A 180 13.20 -0.17 0.48
CA ASP A 180 14.37 0.40 -0.22
C ASP A 180 15.46 -0.64 -0.49
N GLY A 181 15.68 -1.55 0.47
CA GLY A 181 16.66 -2.66 0.34
C GLY A 181 16.21 -3.83 -0.53
N PHE A 182 14.96 -3.84 -1.02
CA PHE A 182 14.44 -4.96 -1.80
C PHE A 182 14.80 -4.81 -3.28
N THR A 183 15.16 -5.92 -3.90
CA THR A 183 15.25 -6.03 -5.36
C THR A 183 13.86 -5.97 -6.01
N ALA A 184 13.81 -5.71 -7.31
CA ALA A 184 12.55 -5.76 -8.04
C ALA A 184 11.89 -7.16 -8.03
N ALA A 185 12.69 -8.23 -7.92
CA ALA A 185 12.19 -9.60 -7.84
C ALA A 185 11.53 -9.86 -6.47
N GLU A 186 12.18 -9.47 -5.38
CA GLU A 186 11.62 -9.61 -4.02
C GLU A 186 10.36 -8.77 -3.84
N ARG A 187 10.31 -7.55 -4.39
CA ARG A 187 9.08 -6.73 -4.38
C ARG A 187 7.93 -7.41 -5.11
N ARG A 188 8.18 -8.05 -6.26
CA ARG A 188 7.16 -8.81 -7.00
C ARG A 188 6.68 -10.02 -6.21
N GLN A 189 7.61 -10.81 -5.68
CA GLN A 189 7.29 -11.98 -4.87
C GLN A 189 6.47 -11.59 -3.61
N LEU A 190 6.87 -10.52 -2.91
CA LEU A 190 6.13 -10.01 -1.76
C LEU A 190 4.71 -9.58 -2.15
N ALA A 191 4.55 -8.87 -3.27
CA ALA A 191 3.23 -8.47 -3.77
C ALA A 191 2.34 -9.68 -4.07
N GLU A 192 2.87 -10.73 -4.70
CA GLU A 192 2.16 -11.97 -4.99
C GLU A 192 1.74 -12.72 -3.71
N LEU A 193 2.63 -12.82 -2.73
CA LEU A 193 2.34 -13.47 -1.44
C LEU A 193 1.28 -12.70 -0.64
N LEU A 194 1.39 -11.37 -0.57
CA LEU A 194 0.41 -10.52 0.09
C LEU A 194 -0.94 -10.57 -0.61
N ASP A 195 -0.99 -10.65 -1.94
CA ASP A 195 -2.26 -10.77 -2.68
C ASP A 195 -2.93 -12.13 -2.44
N ARG A 196 -2.16 -13.22 -2.41
CA ARG A 196 -2.66 -14.54 -2.03
C ARG A 196 -3.22 -14.56 -0.61
N MET A 197 -2.50 -13.96 0.34
CA MET A 197 -2.97 -13.83 1.73
C MET A 197 -4.25 -12.99 1.78
N ARG A 198 -4.29 -11.86 1.08
CA ARG A 198 -5.45 -10.96 0.98
C ARG A 198 -6.68 -11.71 0.46
N LEU A 199 -6.54 -12.48 -0.62
CA LEU A 199 -7.63 -13.29 -1.17
C LEU A 199 -8.09 -14.36 -0.18
N GLY A 200 -7.16 -15.09 0.44
CA GLY A 200 -7.48 -16.08 1.47
C GLY A 200 -8.24 -15.50 2.67
N MET A 201 -7.93 -14.27 3.09
CA MET A 201 -8.66 -13.57 4.16
C MET A 201 -10.07 -13.13 3.72
N LEU A 202 -10.26 -12.75 2.46
CA LEU A 202 -11.56 -12.33 1.93
C LEU A 202 -12.49 -13.52 1.69
N ASP A 203 -11.93 -14.67 1.32
CA ASP A 203 -12.67 -15.92 1.05
C ASP A 203 -12.90 -16.75 2.33
N ALA A 204 -12.24 -16.41 3.44
CA ALA A 204 -12.41 -17.08 4.72
C ALA A 204 -13.86 -17.00 5.19
N GLN A 205 -14.46 -18.16 5.48
CA GLN A 205 -15.76 -18.22 6.13
C GLN A 205 -15.58 -18.12 7.65
N VAL A 206 -16.63 -17.74 8.36
CA VAL A 206 -16.61 -17.69 9.83
C VAL A 206 -17.54 -18.78 10.35
N ASP A 207 -17.01 -19.67 11.19
CA ASP A 207 -17.79 -20.73 11.82
C ASP A 207 -18.68 -20.19 12.97
N PRO A 208 -19.57 -21.01 13.56
CA PRO A 208 -20.43 -20.57 14.66
C PRO A 208 -19.69 -20.13 15.93
N THR A 209 -18.39 -20.45 16.05
CA THR A 209 -17.54 -20.01 17.18
C THR A 209 -16.81 -18.70 16.89
N GLY A 210 -17.00 -18.13 15.70
CA GLY A 210 -16.35 -16.89 15.28
C GLY A 210 -14.95 -17.10 14.70
N ARG A 211 -14.54 -18.34 14.42
CA ARG A 211 -13.21 -18.65 13.86
C ARG A 211 -13.25 -18.69 12.34
N SER A 212 -12.19 -18.20 11.72
CA SER A 212 -12.00 -18.31 10.27
C SER A 212 -11.78 -19.77 9.87
N VAL A 213 -12.55 -20.23 8.89
CA VAL A 213 -12.43 -21.57 8.29
C VAL A 213 -12.27 -21.44 6.77
N PRO A 214 -11.56 -22.38 6.11
CA PRO A 214 -11.43 -22.37 4.66
C PRO A 214 -12.79 -22.38 3.98
N PRO A 215 -12.91 -21.81 2.76
CA PRO A 215 -14.15 -21.89 2.01
C PRO A 215 -14.51 -23.36 1.74
N ALA A 216 -15.79 -23.70 1.93
CA ALA A 216 -16.33 -24.99 1.53
C ALA A 216 -16.07 -25.19 0.02
N ARG A 217 -15.33 -26.24 -0.34
CA ARG A 217 -15.00 -26.60 -1.72
C ARG A 217 -16.20 -27.20 -2.45
#